data_AF-A0A0Q8WEZ0-F1
#
_entry.id   AF-A0A0Q8WEZ0-F1
#
_cell.length_a   1.000
_cell.length_b   1.000
_cell.length_c   1.000
_cell.angle_alpha   90.00
_cell.angle_beta   90.00
_cell.angle_gamma   90.00
#
_symmetry.space_group_name_H-M   'P 1'
#
loop_
_entity.id
_entity.type
_entity.pdbx_description
1 polymer ?
#
loop_
_entity_poly.entity_id
_entity_poly.type
_entity_poly.pdbx_seq_one_letter_code
_entity_poly.pdbx_strand_id
1 'polypeptide(L)'
;MFQQFLADWSHADELDLLPANAFVGQLGAPSSNVGLPDCIYIVIGHVAPPLIVGDNPADIQRQVNKLHGKLPVKGLARLVLTRERAAELRDLMANMVAQFDAAHRQGVTHG
;
A
#
# COMPACT_ATOMS: atom_id res chain seq x y z
N MET A 1 -19.56 -23.07 22.92
CA MET A 1 -18.48 -22.20 23.40
C MET A 1 -17.47 -22.11 22.27
N PHE A 2 -17.37 -20.98 21.56
CA PHE A 2 -16.38 -20.79 20.50
C PHE A 2 -15.11 -20.23 21.11
N GLN A 3 -13.98 -20.89 20.87
CA GLN A 3 -12.67 -20.42 21.32
C GLN A 3 -12.22 -19.30 20.37
N GLN A 4 -12.03 -18.10 20.89
CA GLN A 4 -11.53 -16.97 20.10
C GLN A 4 -10.02 -17.12 19.93
N PHE A 5 -9.56 -17.29 18.69
CA PHE A 5 -8.14 -17.27 18.37
C PHE A 5 -7.67 -15.81 18.30
N LEU A 6 -6.54 -15.51 18.93
CA LEU A 6 -5.84 -14.24 18.79
C LEU A 6 -4.76 -14.39 17.70
N ALA A 7 -4.61 -13.37 16.86
CA ALA A 7 -3.52 -13.33 15.90
C ALA A 7 -2.20 -13.04 16.65
N ASP A 8 -1.19 -13.87 16.41
CA ASP A 8 0.18 -13.64 16.89
C ASP A 8 0.95 -12.79 15.87
N TRP A 9 1.50 -11.67 16.34
CA TRP A 9 2.27 -10.71 15.54
C TRP A 9 3.74 -10.63 15.98
N SER A 10 4.21 -11.56 16.82
CA SER A 10 5.55 -11.57 17.40
C SER A 10 6.69 -11.49 16.38
N HIS A 11 6.47 -11.96 15.16
CA HIS A 11 7.46 -11.93 14.07
C HIS A 11 7.37 -10.70 13.17
N ALA A 12 6.45 -9.75 13.43
CA ALA A 12 6.32 -8.55 12.59
C ALA A 12 7.58 -7.68 12.61
N ASP A 13 8.30 -7.66 13.74
CA ASP A 13 9.52 -6.88 13.94
C ASP A 13 10.73 -7.42 13.16
N GLU A 14 10.62 -8.63 12.61
CA GLU A 14 11.67 -9.25 11.77
C GLU A 14 11.63 -8.77 10.31
N LEU A 15 10.59 -8.03 9.93
CA LEU A 15 10.40 -7.53 8.57
C LEU A 15 11.15 -6.21 8.34
N ASP A 16 11.87 -6.11 7.22
CA ASP A 16 12.47 -4.86 6.77
C ASP A 16 11.42 -3.74 6.66
N LEU A 17 11.62 -2.63 7.37
CA LEU A 17 10.76 -1.46 7.25
C LEU A 17 11.14 -0.67 5.98
N LEU A 18 10.35 -0.84 4.93
CA LEU A 18 10.48 -0.07 3.68
C LEU A 18 9.22 0.75 3.42
N PRO A 19 9.34 1.98 2.88
CA PRO A 19 8.18 2.78 2.57
C PRO A 19 7.42 2.17 1.39
N ALA A 20 6.15 1.82 1.61
CA ALA A 20 5.21 1.43 0.59
C ALA A 20 4.80 2.67 -0.23
N ASN A 21 5.33 2.81 -1.43
CA ASN A 21 5.13 3.97 -2.30
C ASN A 21 4.67 3.61 -3.73
N ALA A 22 4.40 2.33 -4.00
CA ALA A 22 3.81 1.85 -5.25
C ALA A 22 2.67 0.87 -4.95
N PHE A 23 1.51 1.08 -5.57
CA PHE A 23 0.31 0.28 -5.34
C PHE A 23 -0.35 -0.08 -6.67
N VAL A 24 -0.74 -1.35 -6.83
CA VAL A 24 -1.52 -1.82 -7.97
C VAL A 24 -2.68 -2.64 -7.45
N GLY A 25 -3.90 -2.31 -7.88
CA GLY A 25 -5.13 -3.04 -7.56
C GLY A 25 -5.76 -3.66 -8.79
N GLN A 26 -6.29 -4.87 -8.65
CA GLN A 26 -7.03 -5.56 -9.70
C GLN A 26 -8.24 -6.28 -9.11
N LEU A 27 -9.41 -6.18 -9.75
CA LEU A 27 -10.58 -6.98 -9.39
C LEU A 27 -10.36 -8.43 -9.81
N GLY A 28 -10.77 -9.37 -8.96
CA GLY A 28 -10.75 -10.79 -9.28
C GLY A 28 -11.71 -11.15 -10.41
N ALA A 29 -11.59 -12.40 -10.87
CA ALA A 29 -12.54 -12.93 -11.83
C ALA A 29 -13.96 -12.92 -11.24
N PRO A 30 -15.00 -12.73 -12.07
CA PRO A 30 -16.38 -12.90 -11.65
C PRO A 30 -16.59 -14.27 -11.01
N SER A 31 -17.26 -14.31 -9.86
CA SER A 31 -17.71 -15.57 -9.27
C SER A 31 -18.71 -16.26 -10.21
N SER A 32 -18.62 -17.59 -10.30
CA SER A 32 -19.43 -18.41 -11.20
C SER A 32 -20.94 -18.28 -10.98
N ASN A 33 -21.36 -17.80 -9.80
CA ASN A 33 -22.75 -17.85 -9.37
C ASN A 33 -23.47 -16.50 -9.45
N VAL A 34 -22.73 -15.38 -9.41
CA VAL A 34 -23.32 -14.02 -9.32
C VAL A 34 -22.80 -13.11 -10.43
N GLY A 35 -21.77 -13.51 -11.18
CA GLY A 35 -21.19 -12.70 -12.26
C GLY A 35 -20.48 -11.43 -11.77
N LEU A 36 -20.27 -11.30 -10.46
CA LEU A 36 -19.55 -10.20 -9.83
C LEU A 36 -18.22 -10.68 -9.25
N PRO A 37 -17.15 -9.85 -9.29
CA PRO A 37 -15.90 -10.13 -8.60
C PRO A 37 -16.12 -10.32 -7.09
N ASP A 38 -15.52 -11.35 -6.51
CA ASP A 38 -15.60 -11.67 -5.08
C ASP A 38 -14.36 -11.20 -4.29
N CYS A 39 -13.27 -10.90 -4.99
CA CYS A 39 -12.01 -10.51 -4.40
C CYS A 39 -11.32 -9.35 -5.13
N ILE A 40 -10.36 -8.74 -4.44
CA ILE A 40 -9.46 -7.71 -4.93
C ILE A 40 -8.03 -8.20 -4.70
N TYR A 41 -7.22 -8.17 -5.75
CA TYR A 41 -5.79 -8.40 -5.70
C TYR A 41 -5.08 -7.06 -5.51
N ILE A 42 -4.21 -6.96 -4.51
CA ILE A 42 -3.41 -5.75 -4.25
C ILE A 42 -1.93 -6.14 -4.23
N VAL A 43 -1.12 -5.42 -4.99
CA VAL A 43 0.33 -5.46 -4.91
C VAL A 43 0.81 -4.16 -4.28
N ILE A 44 1.57 -4.29 -3.20
CA ILE A 44 2.22 -3.18 -2.49
C ILE A 44 3.71 -3.30 -2.75
N GLY A 45 4.34 -2.20 -3.15
CA GLY A 45 5.73 -2.17 -3.52
C GLY A 45 6.46 -0.93 -3.02
N HIS A 46 7.78 -1.04 -3.09
CA HIS A 46 8.75 0.00 -2.81
C HIS A 46 9.57 0.30 -4.06
N VAL A 47 9.65 1.56 -4.43
CA VAL A 47 10.48 2.10 -5.50
C VAL A 47 11.64 2.87 -4.89
N ALA A 48 12.86 2.55 -5.33
CA ALA A 48 14.09 3.27 -5.00
C ALA A 48 14.98 3.49 -6.24
N PRO A 49 15.65 4.65 -6.38
CA PRO A 49 15.47 5.87 -5.58
C PRO A 49 14.12 6.54 -5.88
N PRO A 50 13.62 7.45 -5.02
CA PRO A 50 12.48 8.29 -5.37
C PRO A 50 12.75 8.95 -6.72
N LEU A 51 11.79 8.89 -7.65
CA LEU A 51 11.88 9.66 -8.89
C LEU A 51 12.07 11.13 -8.50
N ILE A 52 13.23 11.70 -8.82
CA ILE A 52 13.46 13.12 -8.62
C ILE A 52 12.59 13.81 -9.67
N VAL A 53 11.45 14.33 -9.25
CA VAL A 53 10.66 15.27 -10.05
C VAL A 53 11.42 16.59 -10.01
N GLY A 54 12.45 16.72 -10.84
CA GLY A 54 13.22 17.95 -10.99
C GLY A 54 12.56 18.87 -12.00
N ASP A 55 12.64 20.18 -11.79
CA ASP A 55 12.09 21.20 -12.70
C ASP A 55 12.81 21.26 -14.06
N ASN A 56 13.90 20.49 -14.23
CA ASN A 56 14.68 20.41 -15.45
C ASN A 56 14.27 19.18 -16.30
N PRO A 57 13.60 19.39 -17.46
CA PRO A 57 13.19 18.30 -18.35
C PRO A 57 14.35 17.41 -18.83
N ALA A 58 15.56 17.96 -18.93
CA ALA A 58 16.74 17.20 -19.35
C ALA A 58 17.20 16.18 -18.28
N ASP A 59 16.94 16.44 -17.00
CA ASP A 59 17.28 15.53 -15.91
C ASP A 59 16.26 14.41 -15.77
N ILE A 60 14.98 14.73 -15.99
CA ILE A 60 13.89 13.75 -16.10
C ILE A 60 14.18 12.79 -17.25
N GLN A 61 14.48 13.31 -18.45
CA GLN A 61 14.75 12.46 -19.62
C GLN A 61 15.99 11.57 -19.42
N ARG A 62 17.04 12.07 -18.77
CA ARG A 62 18.23 11.28 -18.43
C ARG A 62 17.91 10.14 -17.45
N GLN A 63 17.05 10.36 -16.45
CA GLN A 63 16.63 9.31 -15.53
C GLN A 63 15.76 8.25 -16.22
N VAL A 64 14.81 8.67 -17.05
CA VAL A 64 13.95 7.75 -17.84
C VAL A 64 14.79 6.88 -18.77
N ASN A 65 15.78 7.47 -19.45
CA ASN A 65 16.68 6.74 -20.34
C ASN A 65 17.57 5.74 -19.58
N LYS A 66 18.11 6.11 -18.40
CA LYS A 66 18.89 5.21 -17.54
C LYS A 66 18.09 4.02 -17.05
N LEU A 67 16.80 4.22 -16.82
CA LEU A 67 15.87 3.18 -16.36
C LEU A 67 15.27 2.37 -17.52
N HIS A 68 15.68 2.62 -18.77
CA HIS A 68 15.10 1.99 -19.96
C HIS A 68 13.55 2.09 -20.00
N GLY A 69 13.01 3.19 -19.48
CA GLY A 69 11.57 3.40 -19.35
C GLY A 69 10.85 2.49 -18.34
N LYS A 70 11.58 1.76 -17.48
CA LYS A 70 11.02 0.87 -16.45
C LYS A 70 11.57 1.20 -15.08
N LEU A 71 10.68 1.49 -14.15
CA LEU A 71 11.04 1.72 -12.76
C LEU A 71 10.96 0.38 -12.00
N PRO A 72 12.07 -0.18 -11.49
CA PRO A 72 12.03 -1.42 -10.74
C PRO A 72 11.28 -1.21 -9.42
N VAL A 73 10.31 -2.08 -9.14
CA VAL A 73 9.53 -2.08 -7.90
C VAL A 73 9.92 -3.31 -7.08
N LYS A 74 10.43 -3.11 -5.86
CA LYS A 74 10.58 -4.19 -4.87
C LYS A 74 9.19 -4.48 -4.29
N GLY A 75 8.65 -5.67 -4.56
CA GLY A 75 7.38 -6.11 -3.96
C GLY A 75 7.52 -6.25 -2.44
N LEU A 76 6.63 -5.60 -1.68
CA LEU A 76 6.55 -5.70 -0.23
C LEU A 76 5.46 -6.69 0.19
N ALA A 77 4.31 -6.65 -0.49
CA ALA A 77 3.20 -7.57 -0.24
C ALA A 77 2.38 -7.81 -1.50
N ARG A 78 1.80 -9.00 -1.59
CA ARG A 78 0.77 -9.36 -2.57
C ARG A 78 -0.39 -10.00 -1.83
N LEU A 79 -1.52 -9.31 -1.83
CA LEU A 79 -2.68 -9.65 -1.02
C LEU A 79 -3.87 -9.99 -1.91
N VAL A 80 -4.70 -10.92 -1.46
CA VAL A 80 -6.03 -11.20 -2.01
C VAL A 80 -7.02 -10.96 -0.90
N LEU A 81 -7.93 -10.02 -1.11
CA LEU A 81 -8.92 -9.62 -0.11
C LEU A 81 -10.30 -9.91 -0.67
N THR A 82 -11.15 -10.58 0.12
CA THR A 82 -12.58 -10.61 -0.17
C THR A 82 -13.16 -9.20 -0.02
N ARG A 83 -14.36 -8.97 -0.57
CA ARG A 83 -15.06 -7.68 -0.41
C ARG A 83 -15.17 -7.22 1.04
N GLU A 84 -15.48 -8.15 1.97
CA GLU A 84 -15.61 -7.84 3.39
C GLU A 84 -14.28 -7.40 4.01
N ARG A 85 -13.20 -8.16 3.79
CA ARG A 85 -11.87 -7.84 4.32
C ARG A 85 -11.29 -6.55 3.71
N ALA A 86 -11.59 -6.28 2.45
CA ALA A 86 -11.22 -5.02 1.81
C ALA A 86 -11.95 -3.82 2.44
N ALA A 87 -13.22 -3.97 2.82
CA ALA A 87 -13.98 -2.92 3.51
C ALA A 87 -13.42 -2.67 4.91
N GLU A 88 -13.12 -3.72 5.68
CA GLU A 88 -12.49 -3.60 6.99
C GLU A 88 -11.11 -2.90 6.89
N LEU A 89 -10.27 -3.30 5.92
CA LEU A 89 -8.98 -2.67 5.71
C LEU A 89 -9.12 -1.18 5.36
N ARG A 90 -10.07 -0.82 4.49
CA ARG A 90 -10.36 0.58 4.16
C ARG A 90 -10.70 1.39 5.42
N ASP A 91 -11.59 0.86 6.25
CA ASP A 91 -12.06 1.58 7.44
C ASP A 91 -10.94 1.72 8.47
N LEU A 92 -10.13 0.68 8.66
CA LEU A 92 -8.92 0.73 9.49
C LEU A 92 -7.95 1.82 9.00
N MET A 93 -7.61 1.82 7.71
CA MET A 93 -6.68 2.80 7.13
C MET A 93 -7.22 4.22 7.25
N ALA A 94 -8.51 4.44 7.00
CA ALA A 94 -9.15 5.74 7.15
C ALA A 94 -9.06 6.26 8.60
N ASN A 95 -9.30 5.38 9.57
CA ASN A 95 -9.18 5.73 10.99
C ASN A 95 -7.73 6.09 11.38
N MET A 96 -6.73 5.35 10.87
CA MET A 96 -5.32 5.64 11.13
C MET A 96 -4.89 6.99 10.53
N VAL A 97 -5.32 7.30 9.31
CA VAL A 97 -5.06 8.61 8.68
C VAL A 97 -5.69 9.74 9.51
N ALA A 98 -6.94 9.58 9.93
CA ALA A 98 -7.61 10.58 10.76
C ALA A 98 -6.87 10.85 12.08
N GLN A 99 -6.34 9.81 12.73
CA GLN A 99 -5.52 9.94 13.93
C GLN A 99 -4.19 10.65 13.65
N PHE A 100 -3.53 10.30 12.55
CA PHE A 100 -2.29 10.92 12.12
C PHE A 100 -2.46 12.42 11.87
N ASP A 101 -3.53 12.80 11.16
CA ASP A 101 -3.87 14.20 10.89
C ASP A 101 -4.19 14.99 12.17
N ALA A 102 -4.88 14.35 13.13
CA ALA A 102 -5.17 14.96 14.41
C ALA A 102 -3.88 15.23 15.22
N ALA A 103 -2.95 14.28 15.24
CA ALA A 103 -1.65 14.46 15.89
C ALA A 103 -0.83 15.59 15.25
N HIS A 104 -0.85 15.71 13.92
CA HIS A 104 -0.15 16.79 13.22
C HIS A 104 -0.72 18.17 13.57
N ARG A 105 -2.05 18.31 13.67
CA ARG A 105 -2.68 19.58 14.06
C ARG A 105 -2.30 20.02 15.49
N GLN A 106 -2.17 19.07 16.42
CA GLN A 106 -1.80 19.34 17.81
C GLN A 106 -0.31 19.70 17.97
N GLY A 107 0.57 19.05 17.20
CA GLY A 107 2.01 19.36 17.20
C GLY A 107 2.36 20.76 16.69
N VAL A 108 1.52 21.35 15.84
CA VAL A 108 1.70 22.71 15.32
C VAL A 108 1.32 23.79 16.35
N THR A 109 0.62 23.45 17.44
CA THR A 109 0.17 24.42 18.44
C THR A 109 1.19 24.71 19.55
N HIS A 110 2.35 24.03 19.54
CA HIS A 110 3.42 24.17 20.53
C HIS A 110 4.80 24.55 19.93
N GLY A 111 4.84 25.01 18.67
CA GLY A 111 6.05 25.49 17.99
C GLY A 111 6.05 27.00 17.78
#